data_AF-A0A3P3EKT0-F1
#
_entry.id   AF-A0A3P3EKT0-F1
#
_cell.length_a   1.000
_cell.length_b   1.000
_cell.length_c   1.000
_cell.angle_alpha   90.00
_cell.angle_beta   90.00
_cell.angle_gamma   90.00
#
_symmetry.space_group_name_H-M   'P 1'
#
loop_
_entity.id
_entity.type
_entity.pdbx_description
1 polymer ?
#
loop_
_entity_poly.entity_id
_entity_poly.type
_entity_poly.pdbx_seq_one_letter_code
_entity_poly.pdbx_strand_id
1 'polypeptide(L)'
;MDKEVDPKVLAVIDEMRLSGPRLTPVEIVAKMGVFDAREKPFDHAWLATGDNVIATIWAEFVNIGDGGRWFCLESLDTQHRVGGGVRSPQQIQRAKDRRALLKRTVDAGQGFRAVLQTNRVAIAELESNKSAKVSTRVRDDAEWHVASWDSDQQLAILVRGARGWVPGEADIQAAKARGSVPVAAAGDPAAAAAERSASREEVQAAAMDYVMRHFKGYGYNAEDVSSQKLGYDLEVSNAKGAKLLRVVVKGTSTGVPSFRLTSEERASSAREPLWRLLVVADAIGTAAQHKIYKPSEMEQAPGFEPLD
;
A
#
# COMPACT_ATOMS: atom_id res chain seq x y z
N MET A 1 -9.44 1.51 29.25
CA MET A 1 -8.96 2.20 28.04
C MET A 1 -8.75 3.68 28.22
N ASP A 2 -9.56 4.41 29.00
CA ASP A 2 -9.23 5.81 29.39
C ASP A 2 -7.88 5.94 30.12
N LYS A 3 -7.30 4.81 30.57
CA LYS A 3 -5.96 4.70 31.14
C LYS A 3 -4.83 4.54 30.10
N GLU A 4 -5.15 4.26 28.84
CA GLU A 4 -4.20 4.09 27.72
C GLU A 4 -4.06 5.36 26.88
N VAL A 5 -5.07 6.25 26.93
CA VAL A 5 -5.03 7.57 26.31
C VAL A 5 -4.36 8.54 27.27
N ASP A 6 -3.46 9.39 26.76
CA ASP A 6 -2.88 10.46 27.57
C ASP A 6 -4.01 11.36 28.13
N PRO A 7 -4.02 11.68 29.44
CA PRO A 7 -5.09 12.48 30.04
C PRO A 7 -5.33 13.83 29.38
N LYS A 8 -4.29 14.49 28.84
CA LYS A 8 -4.44 15.77 28.13
C LYS A 8 -5.09 15.57 26.77
N VAL A 9 -4.81 14.46 26.09
CA VAL A 9 -5.49 14.09 24.83
C VAL A 9 -6.95 13.78 25.10
N LEU A 10 -7.23 12.99 26.14
CA LEU A 10 -8.58 12.62 26.51
C LEU A 10 -9.43 13.85 26.88
N ALA A 11 -8.87 14.80 27.65
CA ALA A 11 -9.57 16.03 28.02
C ALA A 11 -10.01 16.85 26.80
N VAL A 12 -9.15 16.99 25.79
CA VAL A 12 -9.48 17.69 24.54
C VAL A 12 -10.56 16.94 23.75
N ILE A 13 -10.48 15.61 23.67
CA ILE A 13 -11.51 14.79 23.00
C ILE A 13 -12.87 14.92 23.69
N ASP A 14 -12.89 14.92 25.03
CA ASP A 14 -14.11 15.11 25.81
C ASP A 14 -14.70 16.50 25.62
N GLU A 15 -13.87 17.54 25.60
CA GLU A 15 -14.31 18.90 25.30
C GLU A 15 -14.94 19.00 23.89
N MET A 16 -14.29 18.44 22.86
CA MET A 16 -14.82 18.38 21.50
C MET A 16 -16.13 17.59 21.43
N ARG A 17 -16.23 16.49 22.16
CA ARG A 17 -17.44 15.65 22.21
C ARG A 17 -18.60 16.36 22.88
N LEU A 18 -18.35 17.11 23.94
CA LEU A 18 -19.37 17.80 24.73
C LEU A 18 -19.86 19.09 24.06
N SER A 19 -18.97 19.79 23.35
CA SER A 19 -19.29 21.03 22.61
C SER A 19 -19.84 20.76 21.20
N GLY A 20 -19.56 19.59 20.63
CA GLY A 20 -19.96 19.21 19.28
C GLY A 20 -21.39 18.65 19.16
N PRO A 21 -21.91 18.53 17.93
CA PRO A 21 -23.20 17.91 17.68
C PRO A 21 -23.16 16.41 18.04
N ARG A 22 -24.26 15.88 18.59
CA ARG A 22 -24.41 14.45 18.87
C ARG A 22 -24.56 13.68 17.56
N LEU A 23 -23.45 13.18 17.03
CA LEU A 23 -23.38 12.39 15.81
C LEU A 23 -22.75 11.03 16.08
N THR A 24 -23.19 10.02 15.34
CA THR A 24 -22.54 8.71 15.34
C THR A 24 -21.17 8.79 14.64
N PRO A 25 -20.23 7.86 14.91
CA PRO A 25 -18.91 7.85 14.27
C PRO A 25 -18.94 7.87 12.74
N VAL A 26 -19.95 7.25 12.12
CA VAL A 26 -20.12 7.23 10.66
C VAL A 26 -20.69 8.56 10.14
N GLU A 27 -21.63 9.18 10.86
CA GLU A 27 -22.18 10.49 10.49
C GLU A 27 -21.13 11.61 10.54
N ILE A 28 -20.18 11.53 11.48
CA ILE A 28 -19.05 12.47 11.54
C ILE A 28 -18.25 12.43 10.24
N VAL A 29 -17.83 11.23 9.82
CA VAL A 29 -17.05 11.05 8.59
C VAL A 29 -17.86 11.44 7.35
N ALA A 30 -19.15 11.08 7.31
CA ALA A 30 -20.05 11.48 6.22
C ALA A 30 -20.17 13.00 6.09
N LYS A 31 -20.35 13.73 7.21
CA LYS A 31 -20.41 15.20 7.23
C LYS A 31 -19.10 15.89 6.86
N MET A 32 -17.98 15.16 6.88
CA MET A 32 -16.70 15.66 6.40
C MET A 32 -16.51 15.49 4.88
N GLY A 33 -17.51 14.94 4.18
CA GLY A 33 -17.54 14.84 2.72
C GLY A 33 -17.23 13.46 2.16
N VAL A 34 -17.41 12.40 2.97
CA VAL A 34 -17.24 10.98 2.57
C VAL A 34 -18.61 10.33 2.43
N PHE A 35 -19.20 10.40 1.24
CA PHE A 35 -20.59 9.97 1.06
C PHE A 35 -20.80 8.45 1.18
N ASP A 36 -19.77 7.66 0.91
CA ASP A 36 -19.74 6.19 1.03
C ASP A 36 -19.25 5.70 2.41
N ALA A 37 -19.14 6.59 3.41
CA ALA A 37 -18.64 6.23 4.75
C ALA A 37 -19.43 5.08 5.42
N ARG A 38 -20.71 4.94 5.08
CA ARG A 38 -21.58 3.85 5.56
C ARG A 38 -21.25 2.49 4.95
N GLU A 39 -20.73 2.47 3.73
CA GLU A 39 -20.35 1.25 3.01
C GLU A 39 -18.96 0.76 3.44
N LYS A 40 -18.15 1.67 4.00
CA LYS A 40 -16.78 1.42 4.46
C LYS A 40 -16.58 1.72 5.96
N PRO A 41 -17.35 1.09 6.86
CA PRO A 41 -17.34 1.42 8.28
C PRO A 41 -16.04 1.04 9.02
N PHE A 42 -15.23 0.16 8.40
CA PHE A 42 -13.96 -0.33 8.95
C PHE A 42 -12.73 0.38 8.39
N ASP A 43 -12.92 1.32 7.47
CA ASP A 43 -11.81 2.09 6.93
C ASP A 43 -11.32 3.09 7.96
N HIS A 44 -10.05 3.46 7.82
CA HIS A 44 -9.38 4.41 8.71
C HIS A 44 -8.88 5.64 7.96
N ALA A 45 -9.02 5.68 6.64
CA ALA A 45 -8.77 6.86 5.85
C ALA A 45 -9.68 6.87 4.63
N TRP A 46 -10.01 8.06 4.15
CA TRP A 46 -10.96 8.26 3.06
C TRP A 46 -10.51 9.43 2.19
N LEU A 47 -10.91 9.39 0.92
CA LEU A 47 -10.91 10.55 0.05
C LEU A 47 -12.27 11.23 0.14
N ALA A 48 -12.32 12.45 0.67
CA ALA A 48 -13.50 13.28 0.71
C ALA A 48 -13.62 14.16 -0.54
N THR A 49 -14.78 14.78 -0.72
CA THR A 49 -15.01 15.83 -1.72
C THR A 49 -13.90 16.90 -1.73
N GLY A 50 -13.58 17.40 -2.92
CA GLY A 50 -12.52 18.38 -3.12
C GLY A 50 -11.13 17.83 -2.84
N ASP A 51 -10.91 16.53 -3.08
CA ASP A 51 -9.62 15.83 -2.93
C ASP A 51 -8.99 15.86 -1.53
N ASN A 52 -9.80 16.15 -0.51
CA ASN A 52 -9.33 16.19 0.87
C ASN A 52 -9.15 14.78 1.42
N VAL A 53 -7.99 14.49 1.99
CA VAL A 53 -7.78 13.24 2.74
C VAL A 53 -8.33 13.42 4.15
N ILE A 54 -9.09 12.43 4.59
CA ILE A 54 -9.50 12.29 6.00
C ILE A 54 -8.84 11.05 6.56
N ALA A 55 -8.23 11.15 7.72
CA ALA A 55 -7.62 10.01 8.40
C ALA A 55 -8.07 9.93 9.85
N THR A 56 -8.27 8.70 10.33
CA THR A 56 -8.50 8.44 11.75
C THR A 56 -7.17 8.53 12.48
N ILE A 57 -7.16 9.20 13.62
CA ILE A 57 -6.05 9.22 14.57
C ILE A 57 -6.54 8.52 15.84
N TRP A 58 -5.89 7.43 16.21
CA TRP A 58 -6.24 6.67 17.41
C TRP A 58 -5.62 7.37 18.60
N ALA A 59 -6.47 7.83 19.52
CA ALA A 59 -6.06 8.65 20.66
C ALA A 59 -5.06 7.90 21.56
N GLU A 60 -5.19 6.57 21.62
CA GLU A 60 -4.27 5.66 22.31
C GLU A 60 -2.84 5.72 21.75
N PHE A 61 -2.66 6.12 20.49
CA PHE A 61 -1.36 6.26 19.83
C PHE A 61 -0.86 7.71 19.77
N VAL A 62 -1.63 8.66 20.30
CA VAL A 62 -1.19 10.06 20.38
C VAL A 62 -0.17 10.21 21.51
N ASN A 63 0.98 10.78 21.17
CA ASN A 63 2.05 11.14 22.07
C ASN A 63 2.09 12.67 22.21
N ILE A 64 2.56 13.15 23.37
CA ILE A 64 2.77 14.56 23.63
C ILE A 64 4.28 14.80 23.72
N GLY A 65 4.83 15.49 22.73
CA GLY A 65 6.23 15.92 22.72
C GLY A 65 6.39 17.34 23.26
N ASP A 66 7.58 17.91 23.01
CA ASP A 66 7.96 19.23 23.48
C ASP A 66 6.94 20.33 23.16
N GLY A 67 6.67 21.16 24.17
CA GLY A 67 5.73 22.27 24.09
C GLY A 67 4.25 21.82 24.07
N GLY A 68 3.96 20.56 24.40
CA GLY A 68 2.59 20.04 24.39
C GLY A 68 2.09 19.67 22.99
N ARG A 69 2.99 19.56 22.01
CA ARG A 69 2.65 19.22 20.62
C ARG A 69 2.35 17.74 20.48
N TRP A 70 1.33 17.44 19.69
CA TRP A 70 0.88 16.06 19.51
C TRP A 70 1.50 15.45 18.27
N PHE A 71 1.89 14.19 18.40
CA PHE A 71 2.29 13.39 17.28
C PHE A 71 1.83 11.95 17.44
N CYS A 72 1.75 11.21 16.33
CA CYS A 72 1.61 9.77 16.36
C CYS A 72 2.55 9.12 15.35
N LEU A 73 2.96 7.91 15.67
CA LEU A 73 3.70 7.07 14.75
C LEU A 73 2.70 6.30 13.89
N GLU A 74 2.91 6.33 12.58
CA GLU A 74 2.12 5.60 11.60
C GLU A 74 3.00 4.51 10.99
N SER A 75 2.55 3.26 11.11
CA SER A 75 3.19 2.12 10.46
C SER A 75 2.95 2.16 8.96
N LEU A 76 4.02 2.16 8.16
CA LEU A 76 3.94 1.98 6.70
C LEU A 76 3.89 0.50 6.30
N ASP A 77 4.26 -0.40 7.21
CA ASP A 77 4.07 -1.84 7.04
C ASP A 77 2.58 -2.13 6.86
N THR A 78 2.21 -2.67 5.69
CA THR A 78 0.83 -3.05 5.34
C THR A 78 0.52 -4.52 5.61
N GLN A 79 1.49 -5.32 6.03
CA GLN A 79 1.40 -6.77 6.23
C GLN A 79 1.16 -7.16 7.69
N HIS A 80 1.69 -6.42 8.66
CA HIS A 80 1.64 -6.82 10.07
C HIS A 80 0.78 -5.90 10.94
N ARG A 81 0.04 -6.49 11.89
CA ARG A 81 -0.81 -5.73 12.83
C ARG A 81 0.01 -5.07 13.92
N VAL A 82 -0.58 -4.02 14.49
CA VAL A 82 -0.04 -3.35 15.67
C VAL A 82 -0.25 -4.27 16.87
N GLY A 83 0.83 -4.87 17.38
CA GLY A 83 0.80 -5.97 18.37
C GLY A 83 1.19 -7.35 17.82
N GLY A 84 1.46 -7.44 16.52
CA GLY A 84 2.04 -8.64 15.89
C GLY A 84 1.05 -9.54 15.14
N GLY A 85 1.63 -10.42 14.32
CA GLY A 85 0.91 -11.31 13.43
C GLY A 85 0.47 -10.65 12.12
N VAL A 86 0.13 -11.49 11.15
CA VAL A 86 -0.17 -11.10 9.77
C VAL A 86 -1.59 -10.53 9.66
N ARG A 87 -1.75 -9.50 8.85
CA ARG A 87 -3.04 -8.92 8.47
C ARG A 87 -3.79 -9.84 7.50
N SER A 88 -5.11 -9.89 7.62
CA SER A 88 -5.97 -10.51 6.61
C SER A 88 -5.92 -9.74 5.28
N PRO A 89 -6.33 -10.34 4.15
CA PRO A 89 -6.35 -9.64 2.86
C PRO A 89 -7.10 -8.30 2.89
N GLN A 90 -8.23 -8.24 3.59
CA GLN A 90 -8.99 -6.98 3.72
C GLN A 90 -8.27 -5.96 4.61
N GLN A 91 -7.58 -6.41 5.65
CA GLN A 91 -6.77 -5.52 6.50
C GLN A 91 -5.55 -4.98 5.73
N ILE A 92 -4.90 -5.82 4.91
CA ILE A 92 -3.81 -5.41 4.02
C ILE A 92 -4.31 -4.33 3.05
N GLN A 93 -5.47 -4.54 2.41
CA GLN A 93 -6.02 -3.56 1.48
C GLN A 93 -6.29 -2.22 2.18
N ARG A 94 -6.95 -2.24 3.35
CA ARG A 94 -7.19 -1.01 4.13
C ARG A 94 -5.90 -0.30 4.54
N ALA A 95 -4.87 -1.05 4.93
CA ALA A 95 -3.56 -0.48 5.25
C ALA A 95 -2.89 0.14 4.02
N LYS A 96 -2.96 -0.52 2.85
CA LYS A 96 -2.48 0.03 1.57
C LYS A 96 -3.22 1.31 1.19
N ASP A 97 -4.55 1.31 1.28
CA ASP A 97 -5.38 2.47 0.93
C ASP A 97 -5.07 3.66 1.84
N ARG A 98 -4.98 3.43 3.15
CA ARG A 98 -4.59 4.47 4.12
C ARG A 98 -3.18 5.01 3.84
N ARG A 99 -2.20 4.13 3.62
CA ARG A 99 -0.83 4.53 3.28
C ARG A 99 -0.80 5.36 2.00
N ALA A 100 -1.53 4.96 0.96
CA ALA A 100 -1.60 5.68 -0.31
C ALA A 100 -2.22 7.07 -0.14
N LEU A 101 -3.30 7.19 0.64
CA LEU A 101 -3.94 8.48 0.93
C LEU A 101 -3.03 9.41 1.74
N LEU A 102 -2.35 8.90 2.77
CA LEU A 102 -1.38 9.70 3.53
C LEU A 102 -0.19 10.13 2.65
N LYS A 103 0.35 9.23 1.83
CA LYS A 103 1.42 9.55 0.88
C LYS A 103 1.02 10.62 -0.13
N ARG A 104 -0.23 10.58 -0.61
CA ARG A 104 -0.79 11.63 -1.47
C ARG A 104 -0.71 13.01 -0.82
N THR A 105 -0.94 13.12 0.50
CA THR A 105 -0.82 14.41 1.20
C THR A 105 0.61 14.90 1.28
N VAL A 106 1.57 13.98 1.49
CA VAL A 106 3.01 14.29 1.43
C VAL A 106 3.39 14.83 0.06
N ASP A 107 2.99 14.11 -1.00
CA ASP A 107 3.35 14.44 -2.38
C ASP A 107 2.74 15.76 -2.85
N ALA A 108 1.55 16.10 -2.34
CA ALA A 108 0.92 17.39 -2.57
C ALA A 108 1.44 18.51 -1.66
N GLY A 109 2.27 18.21 -0.65
CA GLY A 109 2.69 19.17 0.37
C GLY A 109 1.51 19.71 1.20
N GLN A 110 0.47 18.90 1.40
CA GLN A 110 -0.78 19.27 2.08
C GLN A 110 -0.97 18.51 3.38
N GLY A 111 -1.80 19.06 4.27
CA GLY A 111 -2.26 18.34 5.45
C GLY A 111 -3.45 17.44 5.11
N PHE A 112 -3.91 16.68 6.11
CA PHE A 112 -5.16 15.94 6.08
C PHE A 112 -6.06 16.38 7.23
N ARG A 113 -7.36 16.11 7.09
CA ARG A 113 -8.32 16.34 8.18
C ARG A 113 -8.39 15.10 9.06
N ALA A 114 -8.38 15.28 10.37
CA ALA A 114 -8.39 14.15 11.29
C ALA A 114 -9.77 13.92 11.92
N VAL A 115 -10.05 12.65 12.18
CA VAL A 115 -11.04 12.25 13.19
C VAL A 115 -10.29 11.57 14.33
N LEU A 116 -10.37 12.13 15.53
CA LEU A 116 -9.83 11.52 16.74
C LEU A 116 -10.78 10.44 17.22
N GLN A 117 -10.23 9.29 17.58
CA GLN A 117 -11.01 8.13 17.99
C GLN A 117 -10.47 7.52 19.29
N THR A 118 -11.38 7.17 20.19
CA THR A 118 -11.12 6.26 21.32
C THR A 118 -11.96 5.00 21.18
N ASN A 119 -11.44 3.87 21.67
CA ASN A 119 -12.06 2.57 21.50
C ASN A 119 -12.62 2.00 22.82
N ARG A 120 -13.63 1.12 22.72
CA ARG A 120 -14.15 0.36 23.88
C ARG A 120 -13.46 -0.97 24.10
N VAL A 121 -12.63 -1.38 23.16
CA VAL A 121 -11.80 -2.58 23.18
C VAL A 121 -10.40 -2.21 22.69
N ALA A 122 -9.40 -3.00 23.05
CA ALA A 122 -8.04 -2.77 22.59
C ALA A 122 -7.99 -2.71 21.06
N ILE A 123 -7.08 -1.91 20.54
CA ILE A 123 -6.89 -1.69 19.10
C ILE A 123 -6.77 -3.01 18.31
N ALA A 124 -5.96 -3.96 18.80
CA ALA A 124 -5.78 -5.25 18.15
C ALA A 124 -7.10 -6.07 18.06
N GLU A 125 -7.99 -5.89 19.04
CA GLU A 125 -9.33 -6.50 19.02
C GLU A 125 -10.25 -5.76 18.03
N LEU A 126 -10.22 -4.43 18.00
CA LEU A 126 -10.99 -3.61 17.06
C LEU A 126 -10.67 -3.96 15.60
N GLU A 127 -9.40 -4.20 15.28
CA GLU A 127 -8.98 -4.55 13.93
C GLU A 127 -9.46 -5.94 13.48
N SER A 128 -9.67 -6.86 14.44
CA SER A 128 -9.97 -8.27 14.16
C SER A 128 -11.44 -8.65 14.37
N ASN A 129 -12.18 -7.88 15.16
CA ASN A 129 -13.57 -8.16 15.50
C ASN A 129 -14.53 -7.15 14.86
N LYS A 130 -15.30 -7.59 13.85
CA LYS A 130 -16.30 -6.74 13.18
C LYS A 130 -17.42 -6.24 14.09
N SER A 131 -17.63 -6.86 15.26
CA SER A 131 -18.62 -6.43 16.24
C SER A 131 -18.07 -5.44 17.28
N ALA A 132 -16.75 -5.23 17.28
CA ALA A 132 -16.11 -4.28 18.19
C ALA A 132 -16.59 -2.85 17.90
N LYS A 133 -16.88 -2.12 18.98
CA LYS A 133 -17.46 -0.78 18.90
C LYS A 133 -16.44 0.27 19.26
N VAL A 134 -16.38 1.30 18.42
CA VAL A 134 -15.73 2.57 18.73
C VAL A 134 -16.44 3.20 19.94
N SER A 135 -15.68 3.82 20.85
CA SER A 135 -16.24 4.52 22.01
C SER A 135 -16.69 5.92 21.63
N THR A 136 -15.73 6.74 21.20
CA THR A 136 -15.95 8.12 20.78
C THR A 136 -15.20 8.36 19.48
N ARG A 137 -15.81 9.12 18.58
CA ARG A 137 -15.14 9.74 17.45
C ARG A 137 -15.50 11.22 17.44
N VAL A 138 -14.52 12.10 17.26
CA VAL A 138 -14.73 13.54 17.12
C VAL A 138 -13.94 14.05 15.93
N ARG A 139 -14.46 15.07 15.24
CA ARG A 139 -13.69 15.80 14.24
C ARG A 139 -12.68 16.68 14.97
N ASP A 140 -11.44 16.67 14.49
CA ASP A 140 -10.42 17.59 14.95
C ASP A 140 -10.20 18.66 13.87
N ASP A 141 -10.37 19.92 14.25
CA ASP A 141 -10.25 21.07 13.35
C ASP A 141 -8.81 21.58 13.21
N ALA A 142 -7.90 21.11 14.07
CA ALA A 142 -6.48 21.38 13.87
C ALA A 142 -5.96 20.67 12.62
N GLU A 143 -5.04 21.32 11.91
CA GLU A 143 -4.32 20.67 10.81
C GLU A 143 -3.55 19.46 11.33
N TRP A 144 -3.63 18.36 10.61
CA TRP A 144 -2.70 17.25 10.74
C TRP A 144 -1.90 17.11 9.47
N HIS A 145 -0.62 16.75 9.59
CA HIS A 145 0.24 16.54 8.43
C HIS A 145 1.27 15.46 8.73
N VAL A 146 1.81 14.87 7.67
CA VAL A 146 2.97 13.98 7.76
C VAL A 146 4.22 14.84 7.85
N ALA A 147 4.90 14.80 8.99
CA ALA A 147 6.12 15.58 9.23
C ALA A 147 7.39 14.84 8.77
N SER A 148 7.35 13.50 8.74
CA SER A 148 8.42 12.65 8.22
C SER A 148 7.84 11.37 7.61
N TRP A 149 8.49 10.88 6.55
CA TRP A 149 8.17 9.62 5.87
C TRP A 149 9.45 8.84 5.60
N ASP A 150 9.65 7.75 6.32
CA ASP A 150 10.81 6.87 6.22
C ASP A 150 10.36 5.50 5.70
N SER A 151 10.64 5.25 4.42
CA SER A 151 10.29 3.97 3.78
C SER A 151 11.18 2.82 4.26
N ASP A 152 12.42 3.10 4.67
CA ASP A 152 13.36 2.06 5.08
C ASP A 152 12.99 1.54 6.48
N GLN A 153 12.56 2.42 7.37
CA GLN A 153 12.05 2.06 8.69
C GLN A 153 10.57 1.68 8.69
N GLN A 154 9.89 1.71 7.54
CA GLN A 154 8.45 1.53 7.41
C GLN A 154 7.65 2.41 8.40
N LEU A 155 8.04 3.68 8.53
CA LEU A 155 7.53 4.58 9.55
C LEU A 155 7.21 5.96 8.98
N ALA A 156 6.05 6.51 9.32
CA ALA A 156 5.75 7.92 9.15
C ALA A 156 5.42 8.57 10.50
N ILE A 157 5.68 9.88 10.60
CA ILE A 157 5.38 10.67 11.79
C ILE A 157 4.28 11.66 11.42
N LEU A 158 3.11 11.53 12.06
CA LEU A 158 2.00 12.45 11.88
C LEU A 158 2.00 13.46 13.02
N VAL A 159 1.85 14.74 12.69
CA VAL A 159 1.91 15.85 13.65
C VAL A 159 0.63 16.67 13.56
N ARG A 160 0.13 17.10 14.73
CA ARG A 160 -0.99 18.03 14.86
C ARG A 160 -0.48 19.47 15.02
N GLY A 161 -1.08 20.41 14.30
CA GLY A 161 -0.83 21.84 14.40
C GLY A 161 0.19 22.34 13.39
N ALA A 162 0.91 23.40 13.76
CA ALA A 162 1.82 24.12 12.85
C ALA A 162 2.93 23.21 12.30
N ARG A 163 3.26 23.44 11.03
CA ARG A 163 4.30 22.71 10.30
C ARG A 163 5.71 23.14 10.74
N GLY A 164 6.69 22.33 10.37
CA GLY A 164 8.11 22.60 10.65
C GLY A 164 8.61 22.06 11.99
N TRP A 165 7.81 21.21 12.65
CA TRP A 165 8.23 20.48 13.83
C TRP A 165 8.18 18.97 13.61
N VAL A 166 9.17 18.27 14.17
CA VAL A 166 9.25 16.82 14.27
C VAL A 166 9.64 16.50 15.73
N PRO A 167 9.05 15.47 16.36
CA PRO A 167 9.46 14.99 17.68
C PRO A 167 10.94 14.59 17.71
N GLY A 168 11.57 14.71 18.88
CA GLY A 168 12.95 14.29 19.07
C GLY A 168 13.09 12.76 19.08
N GLU A 169 14.32 12.25 18.93
CA GLU A 169 14.58 10.81 18.90
C GLU A 169 14.08 10.10 20.17
N ALA A 170 14.25 10.70 21.35
CA ALA A 170 13.77 10.14 22.61
C ALA A 170 12.25 9.98 22.64
N ASP A 171 11.51 10.97 22.11
CA ASP A 171 10.05 10.92 22.01
C ASP A 171 9.61 9.82 21.04
N ILE A 172 10.30 9.67 19.90
CA ILE A 172 10.03 8.63 18.91
C ILE A 172 10.26 7.24 19.52
N GLN A 173 11.37 7.04 20.25
CA GLN A 173 11.66 5.76 20.90
C GLN A 173 10.65 5.43 22.00
N ALA A 174 10.25 6.42 22.81
CA ALA A 174 9.18 6.25 23.80
C ALA A 174 7.85 5.87 23.11
N ALA A 175 7.51 6.52 22.01
CA ALA A 175 6.31 6.23 21.22
C ALA A 175 6.33 4.82 20.60
N LYS A 176 7.48 4.35 20.11
CA LYS A 176 7.69 2.98 19.63
C LYS A 176 7.46 1.96 20.76
N ALA A 177 7.98 2.22 21.96
CA ALA A 177 7.81 1.34 23.12
C ALA A 177 6.36 1.21 23.58
N ARG A 178 5.49 2.19 23.29
CA ARG A 178 4.03 2.10 23.54
C ARG A 178 3.28 1.24 22.53
N GLY A 179 3.94 0.77 21.48
CA GLY A 179 3.41 -0.25 20.58
C GLY A 179 2.44 0.27 19.53
N SER A 180 2.63 1.50 19.03
CA SER A 180 1.84 2.06 17.91
C SER A 180 2.31 1.59 16.52
N VAL A 181 3.47 0.94 16.47
CA VAL A 181 4.11 0.39 15.27
C VAL A 181 4.41 -1.07 15.56
N PRO A 182 4.24 -2.00 14.58
CA PRO A 182 4.69 -3.38 14.75
C PRO A 182 6.15 -3.40 15.21
N VAL A 183 6.43 -4.11 16.30
CA VAL A 183 7.81 -4.43 16.65
C VAL A 183 8.32 -5.32 15.53
N ALA A 184 9.33 -4.87 14.79
CA ALA A 184 10.04 -5.73 13.86
C ALA A 184 10.47 -6.97 14.66
N ALA A 185 9.80 -8.10 14.43
CA ALA A 185 10.15 -9.32 15.10
C ALA A 185 11.61 -9.60 14.76
N ALA A 186 12.47 -9.66 15.78
CA ALA A 186 13.83 -10.11 15.60
C ALA A 186 13.77 -11.50 14.96
N GLY A 187 14.08 -11.55 13.66
CA GLY A 187 14.27 -12.77 12.87
C GLY A 187 13.07 -13.72 12.81
N ASP A 188 12.04 -13.36 12.06
CA ASP A 188 11.24 -14.40 11.39
C ASP A 188 11.78 -14.58 9.96
N PRO A 189 12.44 -15.70 9.63
CA PRO A 189 13.04 -15.91 8.30
C PRO A 189 11.99 -15.93 7.17
N ALA A 190 10.70 -16.04 7.49
CA ALA A 190 9.61 -15.87 6.53
C ALA A 190 9.34 -14.39 6.17
N ALA A 191 9.56 -13.45 7.09
CA ALA A 191 9.40 -12.01 6.83
C ALA A 191 10.59 -11.42 6.05
N ALA A 192 11.79 -11.97 6.24
CA ALA A 192 12.97 -11.65 5.44
C ALA A 192 12.88 -12.08 3.96
N ALA A 193 11.84 -12.84 3.58
CA ALA A 193 11.53 -13.16 2.19
C ALA A 193 10.61 -12.13 1.53
N ALA A 194 9.87 -11.33 2.29
CA ALA A 194 8.89 -10.37 1.76
C ALA A 194 9.44 -8.93 1.59
N GLU A 195 10.59 -8.63 2.19
CA GLU A 195 11.33 -7.36 2.03
C GLU A 195 12.70 -7.54 1.36
N ARG A 196 12.87 -8.54 0.49
CA ARG A 196 13.83 -8.38 -0.60
C ARG A 196 13.22 -7.38 -1.58
N SER A 197 14.00 -6.41 -2.05
CA SER A 197 13.76 -5.86 -3.39
C SER A 197 13.55 -7.06 -4.31
N ALA A 198 12.32 -7.26 -4.81
CA ALA A 198 12.01 -8.46 -5.57
C ALA A 198 13.08 -8.61 -6.64
N SER A 199 13.78 -9.74 -6.63
CA SER A 199 14.89 -9.93 -7.53
C SER A 199 14.35 -9.86 -8.97
N ARG A 200 15.23 -9.57 -9.93
CA ARG A 200 14.81 -9.55 -11.34
C ARG A 200 14.18 -10.90 -11.74
N GLU A 201 14.65 -11.99 -11.14
CA GLU A 201 14.10 -13.34 -11.32
C GLU A 201 12.70 -13.47 -10.72
N GLU A 202 12.43 -12.94 -9.52
CA GLU A 202 11.09 -12.96 -8.91
C GLU A 202 10.08 -12.13 -9.71
N VAL A 203 10.48 -10.94 -10.18
CA VAL A 203 9.65 -10.09 -11.05
C VAL A 203 9.37 -10.78 -12.38
N GLN A 204 10.38 -11.45 -12.96
CA GLN A 204 10.23 -12.20 -14.20
C GLN A 204 9.29 -13.40 -14.01
N ALA A 205 9.44 -14.18 -12.93
CA ALA A 205 8.57 -15.31 -12.63
C ALA A 205 7.10 -14.89 -12.44
N ALA A 206 6.87 -13.78 -11.73
CA ALA A 206 5.53 -13.23 -11.52
C ALA A 206 4.89 -12.72 -12.83
N ALA A 207 5.66 -12.04 -13.67
CA ALA A 207 5.21 -11.67 -15.02
C ALA A 207 4.87 -12.91 -15.83
N MET A 208 5.63 -13.99 -15.65
CA MET A 208 5.47 -15.20 -16.43
C MET A 208 4.13 -15.89 -16.15
N ASP A 209 3.90 -16.08 -14.85
CA ASP A 209 2.68 -16.60 -14.27
C ASP A 209 1.44 -15.73 -14.56
N TYR A 210 1.58 -14.41 -14.51
CA TYR A 210 0.52 -13.48 -14.92
C TYR A 210 0.08 -13.70 -16.38
N VAL A 211 1.03 -13.78 -17.33
CA VAL A 211 0.71 -13.94 -18.75
C VAL A 211 0.10 -15.31 -19.05
N MET A 212 0.61 -16.37 -18.41
CA MET A 212 0.03 -17.71 -18.54
C MET A 212 -1.43 -17.75 -18.04
N ARG A 213 -1.72 -17.15 -16.88
CA ARG A 213 -3.10 -17.03 -16.38
C ARG A 213 -3.99 -16.20 -17.30
N HIS A 214 -3.47 -15.10 -17.85
CA HIS A 214 -4.19 -14.27 -18.79
C HIS A 214 -4.66 -15.11 -19.98
N PHE A 215 -3.75 -15.75 -20.72
CA PHE A 215 -4.13 -16.55 -21.89
C PHE A 215 -5.06 -17.71 -21.54
N LYS A 216 -4.81 -18.40 -20.42
CA LYS A 216 -5.69 -19.47 -19.93
C LYS A 216 -7.10 -18.96 -19.62
N GLY A 217 -7.22 -17.77 -19.02
CA GLY A 217 -8.50 -17.13 -18.73
C GLY A 217 -9.33 -16.81 -19.99
N TYR A 218 -8.68 -16.59 -21.12
CA TYR A 218 -9.32 -16.40 -22.43
C TYR A 218 -9.49 -17.70 -23.24
N GLY A 219 -9.21 -18.86 -22.65
CA GLY A 219 -9.40 -20.16 -23.29
C GLY A 219 -8.29 -20.57 -24.28
N TYR A 220 -7.14 -19.91 -24.23
CA TYR A 220 -5.95 -20.31 -24.98
C TYR A 220 -5.08 -21.25 -24.15
N ASN A 221 -4.32 -22.10 -24.84
CA ASN A 221 -3.25 -22.86 -24.22
C ASN A 221 -1.95 -22.05 -24.29
N ALA A 222 -1.30 -21.82 -23.16
CA ALA A 222 -0.01 -21.15 -23.07
C ALA A 222 1.00 -22.11 -22.43
N GLU A 223 2.02 -22.49 -23.20
CA GLU A 223 3.05 -23.45 -22.81
C GLU A 223 4.38 -22.72 -22.57
N ASP A 224 5.02 -22.99 -21.42
CA ASP A 224 6.35 -22.48 -21.10
C ASP A 224 7.44 -23.29 -21.81
N VAL A 225 8.16 -22.64 -22.71
CA VAL A 225 9.25 -23.19 -23.50
C VAL A 225 10.57 -22.45 -23.25
N SER A 226 10.64 -21.59 -22.23
CA SER A 226 11.80 -20.74 -21.91
C SER A 226 13.09 -21.56 -21.75
N SER A 227 13.01 -22.74 -21.13
CA SER A 227 14.13 -23.67 -20.94
C SER A 227 14.75 -24.20 -22.25
N GLN A 228 14.00 -24.14 -23.36
CA GLN A 228 14.44 -24.61 -24.68
C GLN A 228 15.30 -23.57 -25.43
N LYS A 229 15.41 -22.34 -24.91
CA LYS A 229 16.25 -21.26 -25.46
C LYS A 229 15.94 -20.92 -26.93
N LEU A 230 14.66 -20.88 -27.30
CA LEU A 230 14.19 -20.62 -28.67
C LEU A 230 14.11 -19.12 -29.02
N GLY A 231 14.48 -18.23 -28.09
CA GLY A 231 14.35 -16.78 -28.21
C GLY A 231 12.93 -16.24 -27.91
N TYR A 232 12.11 -17.05 -27.24
CA TYR A 232 10.82 -16.70 -26.67
C TYR A 232 10.50 -17.63 -25.48
N ASP A 233 9.64 -17.16 -24.58
CA ASP A 233 9.31 -17.82 -23.32
C ASP A 233 8.07 -18.72 -23.45
N LEU A 234 7.04 -18.26 -24.18
CA LEU A 234 5.78 -19.00 -24.32
C LEU A 234 5.40 -19.31 -25.76
N GLU A 235 4.75 -20.45 -25.96
CA GLU A 235 3.94 -20.72 -27.15
C GLU A 235 2.45 -20.70 -26.80
N VAL A 236 1.69 -19.83 -27.47
CA VAL A 236 0.24 -19.71 -27.28
C VAL A 236 -0.48 -20.36 -28.45
N SER A 237 -1.41 -21.28 -28.18
CA SER A 237 -2.25 -21.93 -29.18
C SER A 237 -3.74 -21.85 -28.84
N ASN A 238 -4.59 -21.99 -29.86
CA ASN A 238 -6.02 -22.17 -29.64
C ASN A 238 -6.38 -23.60 -29.21
N ALA A 239 -7.64 -23.82 -28.85
CA ALA A 239 -8.16 -25.14 -28.46
C ALA A 239 -7.99 -26.25 -29.52
N LYS A 240 -7.72 -25.89 -30.79
CA LYS A 240 -7.46 -26.83 -31.90
C LYS A 240 -5.96 -27.09 -32.13
N GLY A 241 -5.08 -26.53 -31.29
CA GLY A 241 -3.64 -26.72 -31.37
C GLY A 241 -2.91 -25.79 -32.36
N ALA A 242 -3.61 -24.90 -33.06
CA ALA A 242 -2.96 -23.95 -33.97
C ALA A 242 -2.19 -22.89 -33.15
N LYS A 243 -0.90 -22.73 -33.43
CA LYS A 243 -0.02 -21.74 -32.79
C LYS A 243 -0.43 -20.33 -33.24
N LEU A 244 -0.62 -19.44 -32.28
CA LEU A 244 -1.08 -18.07 -32.46
C LEU A 244 0.01 -17.05 -32.16
N LEU A 245 0.77 -17.28 -31.08
CA LEU A 245 1.82 -16.36 -30.64
C LEU A 245 3.04 -17.14 -30.12
N ARG A 246 4.21 -16.54 -30.30
CA ARG A 246 5.47 -16.91 -29.64
C ARG A 246 5.92 -15.70 -28.84
N VAL A 247 5.91 -15.80 -27.53
CA VAL A 247 5.90 -14.62 -26.66
C VAL A 247 7.18 -14.55 -25.84
N VAL A 248 7.89 -13.42 -25.92
CA VAL A 248 8.85 -13.02 -24.89
C VAL A 248 8.11 -12.21 -23.85
N VAL A 249 8.28 -12.54 -22.58
CA VAL A 249 7.67 -11.83 -21.47
C VAL A 249 8.73 -11.10 -20.68
N LYS A 250 8.44 -9.85 -20.30
CA LYS A 250 9.31 -9.06 -19.42
C LYS A 250 8.46 -8.43 -18.32
N GLY A 251 8.91 -8.59 -17.08
CA GLY A 251 8.28 -7.96 -15.92
C GLY A 251 8.97 -6.66 -15.54
N THR A 252 8.20 -5.68 -15.09
CA THR A 252 8.71 -4.51 -14.37
C THR A 252 7.98 -4.34 -13.03
N SER A 253 8.65 -3.72 -12.07
CA SER A 253 8.09 -3.35 -10.76
C SER A 253 8.77 -2.08 -10.24
N THR A 254 8.30 -1.53 -9.14
CA THR A 254 8.94 -0.38 -8.48
C THR A 254 10.43 -0.61 -8.17
N GLY A 255 10.83 -1.87 -7.89
CA GLY A 255 12.23 -2.24 -7.63
C GLY A 255 13.01 -2.70 -8.86
N VAL A 256 12.33 -3.04 -9.97
CA VAL A 256 12.94 -3.45 -11.24
C VAL A 256 12.22 -2.72 -12.39
N PRO A 257 12.52 -1.43 -12.59
CA PRO A 257 11.75 -0.59 -13.52
C PRO A 257 12.10 -0.83 -15.00
N SER A 258 13.18 -1.55 -15.28
CA SER A 258 13.72 -1.76 -16.63
C SER A 258 14.05 -3.21 -16.94
N PHE A 259 14.07 -3.51 -18.24
CA PHE A 259 14.38 -4.82 -18.78
C PHE A 259 15.19 -4.71 -20.08
N ARG A 260 15.89 -5.80 -20.42
CA ARG A 260 16.60 -5.96 -21.69
C ARG A 260 16.09 -7.18 -22.42
N LEU A 261 16.20 -7.16 -23.74
CA LEU A 261 16.11 -8.37 -24.55
C LEU A 261 17.50 -8.99 -24.65
N THR A 262 17.56 -10.32 -24.66
CA THR A 262 18.79 -11.02 -25.02
C THR A 262 19.05 -10.92 -26.52
N SER A 263 20.29 -11.14 -26.96
CA SER A 263 20.64 -11.16 -28.38
C SER A 263 19.81 -12.20 -29.15
N GLU A 264 19.49 -13.32 -28.50
CA GLU A 264 18.69 -14.40 -29.09
C GLU A 264 17.21 -14.03 -29.20
N GLU A 265 16.63 -13.38 -28.19
CA GLU A 265 15.26 -12.85 -28.25
C GLU A 265 15.13 -11.78 -29.34
N ARG A 266 16.13 -10.91 -29.46
CA ARG A 266 16.16 -9.88 -30.51
C ARG A 266 16.31 -10.48 -31.90
N ALA A 267 17.19 -11.47 -32.08
CA ALA A 267 17.31 -12.20 -33.33
C ALA A 267 16.02 -12.98 -33.67
N SER A 268 15.35 -13.54 -32.66
CA SER A 268 14.08 -14.24 -32.80
C SER A 268 12.97 -13.33 -33.30
N SER A 269 12.91 -12.10 -32.79
CA SER A 269 11.91 -11.12 -33.22
C SER A 269 11.93 -10.81 -34.72
N ALA A 270 13.08 -10.99 -35.40
CA ALA A 270 13.23 -10.75 -36.83
C ALA A 270 12.88 -11.96 -37.70
N ARG A 271 13.10 -13.17 -37.20
CA ARG A 271 12.90 -14.43 -37.96
C ARG A 271 11.53 -15.06 -37.74
N GLU A 272 10.89 -14.79 -36.60
CA GLU A 272 9.67 -15.48 -36.17
C GLU A 272 8.41 -14.61 -36.37
N PRO A 273 7.52 -14.93 -37.33
CA PRO A 273 6.35 -14.10 -37.63
C PRO A 273 5.35 -13.96 -36.48
N LEU A 274 5.22 -14.99 -35.64
CA LEU A 274 4.32 -15.01 -34.49
C LEU A 274 4.92 -14.36 -33.24
N TRP A 275 6.16 -13.85 -33.33
CA TRP A 275 6.89 -13.30 -32.20
C TRP A 275 6.24 -12.04 -31.66
N ARG A 276 6.00 -11.96 -30.35
CA ARG A 276 5.54 -10.74 -29.66
C ARG A 276 6.28 -10.53 -28.35
N LEU A 277 6.49 -9.27 -27.99
CA LEU A 277 6.93 -8.88 -26.65
C LEU A 277 5.73 -8.53 -25.79
N LEU A 278 5.68 -9.07 -24.58
CA LEU A 278 4.65 -8.83 -23.60
C LEU A 278 5.27 -8.26 -22.34
N VAL A 279 5.00 -6.98 -22.06
CA VAL A 279 5.55 -6.30 -20.88
C VAL A 279 4.48 -6.21 -19.83
N VAL A 280 4.74 -6.80 -18.66
CA VAL A 280 3.87 -6.73 -17.48
C VAL A 280 4.40 -5.63 -16.55
N ALA A 281 3.66 -4.53 -16.46
CA ALA A 281 3.91 -3.46 -15.51
C ALA A 281 3.37 -3.85 -14.13
N ASP A 282 4.12 -3.54 -13.08
CA ASP A 282 3.80 -3.90 -11.69
C ASP A 282 3.58 -5.40 -11.50
N ALA A 283 4.46 -6.24 -12.08
CA ALA A 283 4.26 -7.68 -12.21
C ALA A 283 4.06 -8.45 -10.89
N ILE A 284 4.63 -7.94 -9.80
CA ILE A 284 4.48 -8.48 -8.43
C ILE A 284 3.42 -7.73 -7.61
N GLY A 285 2.88 -6.63 -8.13
CA GLY A 285 1.92 -5.79 -7.45
C GLY A 285 0.48 -6.06 -7.87
N THR A 286 -0.44 -5.32 -7.27
CA THR A 286 -1.88 -5.51 -7.47
C THR A 286 -2.43 -4.72 -8.66
N ALA A 287 -1.61 -3.87 -9.28
CA ALA A 287 -1.95 -3.15 -10.52
C ALA A 287 -1.33 -3.81 -11.76
N ALA A 288 -0.96 -5.10 -11.65
CA ALA A 288 -0.36 -5.88 -12.73
C ALA A 288 -1.19 -5.75 -14.03
N GLN A 289 -0.61 -5.09 -15.01
CA GLN A 289 -1.21 -4.88 -16.32
C GLN A 289 -0.17 -5.13 -17.40
N HIS A 290 -0.61 -5.60 -18.56
CA HIS A 290 0.31 -5.92 -19.62
C HIS A 290 -0.02 -5.19 -20.92
N LYS A 291 1.01 -5.03 -21.75
CA LYS A 291 0.86 -4.56 -23.13
C LYS A 291 1.66 -5.44 -24.07
N ILE A 292 1.09 -5.69 -25.24
CA ILE A 292 1.69 -6.51 -26.30
C ILE A 292 2.31 -5.58 -27.34
N TYR A 293 3.54 -5.88 -27.77
CA TYR A 293 4.30 -5.14 -28.77
C TYR A 293 4.72 -6.07 -29.90
N LYS A 294 4.64 -5.57 -31.14
CA LYS A 294 5.26 -6.21 -32.31
C LYS A 294 6.77 -6.00 -32.31
N PRO A 295 7.55 -6.77 -33.09
CA PRO A 295 8.99 -6.53 -33.26
C PRO A 295 9.34 -5.07 -33.58
N SER A 296 8.55 -4.41 -34.43
CA SER A 296 8.75 -3.00 -34.82
C SER A 296 8.44 -1.97 -33.72
N GLU A 297 7.79 -2.39 -32.62
CA GLU A 297 7.29 -1.52 -31.55
C GLU A 297 8.02 -1.78 -30.22
N MET A 298 8.89 -2.80 -30.15
CA MET A 298 9.47 -3.27 -28.88
C MET A 298 10.29 -2.20 -28.13
N GLU A 299 10.96 -1.30 -28.86
CA GLU A 299 11.78 -0.24 -28.29
C GLU A 299 10.95 0.89 -27.68
N GLN A 300 9.64 0.94 -28.00
CA GLN A 300 8.69 1.89 -27.41
C GLN A 300 8.12 1.39 -26.09
N ALA A 301 8.46 0.17 -25.66
CA ALA A 301 7.97 -0.39 -24.42
C ALA A 301 8.59 0.35 -23.22
N PRO A 302 7.77 0.82 -22.25
CA PRO A 302 8.27 1.47 -21.04
C PRO A 302 9.27 0.56 -20.30
N GLY A 303 10.43 1.10 -19.95
CA GLY A 303 11.49 0.37 -19.27
C GLY A 303 12.43 -0.42 -20.19
N PHE A 304 12.28 -0.33 -21.51
CA PHE A 304 13.21 -0.96 -22.45
C PHE A 304 14.61 -0.32 -22.37
N GLU A 305 15.63 -1.14 -22.15
CA GLU A 305 17.04 -0.77 -22.25
C GLU A 305 17.66 -1.40 -23.51
N PRO A 306 18.37 -0.62 -24.35
CA PRO A 306 19.16 -1.16 -25.46
C PRO A 306 20.26 -2.12 -24.95
N LEU A 307 20.66 -3.05 -25.82
CA LEU A 307 21.93 -3.77 -25.64
C LEU A 307 23.07 -2.82 -26.07
N ASP A 308 24.10 -2.70 -25.23
CA ASP A 308 25.36 -2.02 -25.57
C ASP A 308 26.10 -2.74 -26.71
#